data_AF-A0AB35IAC0-F1
#
_entry.id   AF-A0AB35IAC0-F1
#
_cell.length_a   1.000
_cell.length_b   1.000
_cell.length_c   1.000
_cell.angle_alpha   90.00
_cell.angle_beta   90.00
_cell.angle_gamma   90.00
#
_symmetry.space_group_name_H-M   'P 1'
#
loop_
_entity.id
_entity.type
_entity.pdbx_description
1 polymer ?
#
loop_
_entity_poly.entity_id
_entity_poly.type
_entity_poly.pdbx_seq_one_letter_code
_entity_poly.pdbx_strand_id
1 'polypeptide(L)'
;MEGREALSLIFRSIYNKPILLVGNGVRSADAVSMVHEFAKKTNIPVLTTMNGVDLAQDDLHIGYIGTHGNRIANMILNECDLVISVGARLGIRQVGRTAKKFAPKADLVRCDIDEYELSRNIKVDEKKYQTDARDFMRMLLAEDVADYSAWKAQCLEAKKILEDYDKQPGNMAVEKIASLLPPDPVVSVDVGMNQCWCAQSLVLKGYKGRIHISGGYGTMGCGLPYAIGSCISMGSQVSYCVTGDGGLQMNIQELETVKRENLPIKIFILNNRVLGKISETQHLEHKDRFANTTAGSGYTVPAFDRIAEAYGIRAVKLNSYDELDRYASWIADNEPCLFDIPLPENSRLTPKIKFETQIIRPELDNAVVSNVKRILGR
;
A
#
# COMPACT_ATOMS: atom_id res chain seq x y z
N MET A 1 -24.10 -10.71 -36.45
CA MET A 1 -24.67 -11.08 -35.15
C MET A 1 -23.71 -11.89 -34.27
N GLU A 2 -22.62 -12.45 -34.82
CA GLU A 2 -21.62 -13.24 -34.07
C GLU A 2 -20.61 -12.42 -33.23
N GLY A 3 -20.63 -11.09 -33.30
CA GLY A 3 -19.70 -10.23 -32.55
C GLY A 3 -20.21 -9.73 -31.19
N ARG A 4 -21.49 -9.98 -30.84
CA ARG A 4 -22.07 -9.54 -29.55
C ARG A 4 -22.18 -10.66 -28.50
N GLU A 5 -22.15 -11.93 -28.89
CA GLU A 5 -22.26 -13.05 -27.93
C GLU A 5 -20.95 -13.35 -27.17
N ALA A 6 -19.80 -12.86 -27.63
CA ALA A 6 -18.51 -13.09 -26.96
C ALA A 6 -18.20 -12.09 -25.83
N LEU A 7 -18.99 -11.02 -25.66
CA LEU A 7 -18.62 -9.87 -24.83
C LEU A 7 -19.07 -9.93 -23.35
N SER A 8 -19.91 -10.88 -22.94
CA SER A 8 -20.36 -10.96 -21.55
C SER A 8 -20.27 -12.39 -21.05
N LEU A 9 -19.40 -12.70 -20.07
CA LEU A 9 -19.38 -13.97 -19.30
C LEU A 9 -18.26 -13.98 -18.22
N ILE A 10 -17.74 -12.81 -17.79
CA ILE A 10 -16.79 -12.77 -16.65
C ILE A 10 -17.54 -13.15 -15.38
N PHE A 11 -18.68 -12.51 -15.13
CA PHE A 11 -19.54 -12.84 -14.01
C PHE A 11 -20.56 -13.89 -14.40
N ARG A 12 -20.32 -15.12 -13.94
CA ARG A 12 -21.22 -16.27 -14.07
C ARG A 12 -21.91 -16.51 -12.73
N SER A 13 -23.12 -17.09 -12.75
CA SER A 13 -23.88 -17.46 -11.55
C SER A 13 -23.20 -18.50 -10.64
N ILE A 14 -22.02 -18.99 -11.02
CA ILE A 14 -21.19 -19.90 -10.22
C ILE A 14 -20.27 -19.18 -9.24
N TYR A 15 -20.02 -17.87 -9.41
CA TYR A 15 -19.13 -17.11 -8.54
C TYR A 15 -19.91 -16.36 -7.46
N ASN A 16 -19.53 -16.60 -6.21
CA ASN A 16 -20.15 -16.04 -5.00
C ASN A 16 -19.19 -15.13 -4.23
N LYS A 17 -17.88 -15.27 -4.44
CA LYS A 17 -16.83 -14.57 -3.70
C LYS A 17 -15.81 -13.91 -4.63
N PRO A 18 -16.25 -13.08 -5.62
CA PRO A 18 -15.32 -12.38 -6.49
C PRO A 18 -14.56 -11.29 -5.72
N ILE A 19 -13.38 -10.95 -6.21
CA ILE A 19 -12.68 -9.73 -5.86
C ILE A 19 -12.28 -8.96 -7.12
N LEU A 20 -12.22 -7.64 -6.99
CA LEU A 20 -11.52 -6.78 -7.94
C LEU A 20 -10.13 -6.47 -7.38
N LEU A 21 -9.08 -6.87 -8.10
CA LEU A 21 -7.69 -6.62 -7.73
C LEU A 21 -7.09 -5.56 -8.66
N VAL A 22 -6.88 -4.35 -8.13
CA VAL A 22 -6.44 -3.20 -8.94
C VAL A 22 -4.96 -2.87 -8.72
N GLY A 23 -4.27 -2.59 -9.84
CA GLY A 23 -2.89 -2.13 -9.85
C GLY A 23 -2.72 -0.77 -10.51
N ASN A 24 -1.48 -0.26 -10.51
CA ASN A 24 -1.15 1.07 -11.03
C ASN A 24 -1.51 1.30 -12.52
N GLY A 25 -1.74 0.23 -13.29
CA GLY A 25 -2.25 0.35 -14.66
C GLY A 25 -3.61 1.05 -14.72
N VAL A 26 -4.48 0.86 -13.72
CA VAL A 26 -5.77 1.59 -13.61
C VAL A 26 -5.54 3.09 -13.51
N ARG A 27 -4.56 3.52 -12.71
CA ARG A 27 -4.22 4.93 -12.56
C ARG A 27 -3.66 5.51 -13.86
N SER A 28 -2.78 4.76 -14.49
CA SER A 28 -2.11 5.17 -15.74
C SER A 28 -3.10 5.31 -16.90
N ALA A 29 -4.17 4.53 -16.87
CA ALA A 29 -5.28 4.57 -17.83
C ALA A 29 -6.37 5.60 -17.50
N ASP A 30 -6.23 6.36 -16.42
CA ASP A 30 -7.26 7.30 -15.93
C ASP A 30 -8.63 6.63 -15.66
N ALA A 31 -8.60 5.43 -15.06
CA ALA A 31 -9.78 4.58 -14.86
C ALA A 31 -10.22 4.45 -13.39
N VAL A 32 -9.76 5.35 -12.52
CA VAL A 32 -9.96 5.23 -11.06
C VAL A 32 -11.43 5.41 -10.66
N SER A 33 -12.10 6.40 -11.26
CA SER A 33 -13.53 6.63 -11.03
C SER A 33 -14.37 5.41 -11.44
N MET A 34 -13.99 4.71 -12.51
CA MET A 34 -14.67 3.50 -12.98
C MET A 34 -14.52 2.35 -11.98
N VAL A 35 -13.38 2.22 -11.29
CA VAL A 35 -13.21 1.25 -10.20
C VAL A 35 -14.16 1.56 -9.06
N HIS A 36 -14.31 2.83 -8.67
CA HIS A 36 -15.22 3.23 -7.60
C HIS A 36 -16.68 3.02 -7.98
N GLU A 37 -17.05 3.37 -9.21
CA GLU A 37 -18.38 3.14 -9.77
C GLU A 37 -18.71 1.64 -9.79
N PHE A 38 -17.80 0.82 -10.30
CA PHE A 38 -17.98 -0.63 -10.36
C PHE A 38 -18.12 -1.24 -8.96
N ALA A 39 -17.25 -0.86 -8.02
CA ALA A 39 -17.31 -1.34 -6.64
C ALA A 39 -18.60 -0.93 -5.92
N LYS A 40 -19.13 0.28 -6.19
CA LYS A 40 -20.40 0.75 -5.63
C LYS A 40 -21.61 0.07 -6.27
N LYS A 41 -21.58 -0.16 -7.59
CA LYS A 41 -22.65 -0.84 -8.34
C LYS A 41 -22.83 -2.29 -7.90
N THR A 42 -21.72 -2.99 -7.65
CA THR A 42 -21.70 -4.46 -7.48
C THR A 42 -21.45 -4.91 -6.05
N ASN A 43 -21.00 -4.01 -5.17
CA ASN A 43 -20.47 -4.33 -3.85
C ASN A 43 -19.33 -5.37 -3.85
N ILE A 44 -18.62 -5.56 -4.96
CA ILE A 44 -17.46 -6.45 -5.01
C ILE A 44 -16.31 -5.84 -4.17
N PRO A 45 -15.69 -6.62 -3.25
CA PRO A 45 -14.52 -6.18 -2.50
C PRO A 45 -13.36 -5.80 -3.42
N VAL A 46 -12.77 -4.63 -3.18
CA VAL A 46 -11.59 -4.16 -3.90
C VAL A 46 -10.35 -4.40 -3.05
N LEU A 47 -9.41 -5.19 -3.59
CA LEU A 47 -8.06 -5.32 -3.06
C LEU A 47 -7.09 -4.59 -3.98
N THR A 48 -5.96 -4.14 -3.44
CA THR A 48 -4.97 -3.41 -4.21
C THR A 48 -3.64 -4.13 -4.28
N THR A 49 -2.79 -3.69 -5.20
CA THR A 49 -1.34 -3.91 -5.12
C THR A 49 -0.69 -2.76 -4.34
N MET A 50 0.54 -2.94 -3.84
CA MET A 50 1.27 -1.87 -3.13
C MET A 50 1.34 -0.54 -3.91
N ASN A 51 1.55 -0.58 -5.22
CA ASN A 51 1.63 0.64 -6.05
C ASN A 51 0.26 1.21 -6.42
N GLY A 52 -0.83 0.58 -6.01
CA GLY A 52 -2.19 1.03 -6.25
C GLY A 52 -2.99 1.15 -4.96
N VAL A 53 -2.32 1.27 -3.80
CA VAL A 53 -3.01 1.38 -2.50
C VAL A 53 -3.99 2.55 -2.50
N ASP A 54 -3.64 3.66 -3.14
CA ASP A 54 -4.46 4.86 -3.29
C ASP A 54 -5.71 4.68 -4.18
N LEU A 55 -5.88 3.53 -4.83
CA LEU A 55 -7.05 3.25 -5.69
C LEU A 55 -8.30 2.84 -4.90
N ALA A 56 -8.14 2.32 -3.68
CA ALA A 56 -9.23 1.89 -2.81
C ALA A 56 -9.00 2.42 -1.39
N GLN A 57 -9.56 3.59 -1.12
CA GLN A 57 -9.43 4.35 0.13
C GLN A 57 -10.80 4.55 0.77
N ASP A 58 -10.82 5.13 1.98
CA ASP A 58 -12.04 5.38 2.74
C ASP A 58 -12.90 4.10 2.91
N ASP A 59 -14.18 4.13 2.54
CA ASP A 59 -15.12 3.01 2.63
C ASP A 59 -14.79 1.81 1.73
N LEU A 60 -13.91 1.98 0.73
CA LEU A 60 -13.41 0.90 -0.13
C LEU A 60 -12.16 0.23 0.44
N HIS A 61 -11.53 0.79 1.47
CA HIS A 61 -10.25 0.28 1.97
C HIS A 61 -10.40 -1.05 2.72
N ILE A 62 -9.85 -2.12 2.15
CA ILE A 62 -9.66 -3.41 2.82
C ILE A 62 -8.17 -3.70 3.07
N GLY A 63 -7.32 -3.36 2.11
CA GLY A 63 -5.87 -3.53 2.17
C GLY A 63 -5.31 -4.06 0.85
N TYR A 64 -3.99 -4.26 0.84
CA TYR A 64 -3.28 -4.77 -0.34
C TYR A 64 -2.77 -6.19 -0.15
N ILE A 65 -2.61 -6.92 -1.25
CA ILE A 65 -2.14 -8.32 -1.24
C ILE A 65 -0.61 -8.43 -1.32
N GLY A 66 -0.11 -9.64 -1.08
CA GLY A 66 1.27 -10.02 -1.36
C GLY A 66 2.14 -10.16 -0.13
N THR A 67 3.45 -10.22 -0.32
CA THR A 67 4.40 -10.69 0.69
C THR A 67 4.48 -9.83 1.95
N HIS A 68 4.11 -8.56 1.85
CA HIS A 68 4.00 -7.64 3.00
C HIS A 68 2.59 -7.07 3.12
N GLY A 69 1.64 -7.61 2.35
CA GLY A 69 0.24 -7.16 2.32
C GLY A 69 -0.48 -7.40 3.63
N ASN A 70 -1.60 -6.71 3.81
CA ASN A 70 -2.45 -6.89 4.98
C ASN A 70 -2.90 -8.35 5.08
N ARG A 71 -2.90 -8.90 6.31
CA ARG A 71 -3.33 -10.28 6.56
C ARG A 71 -4.72 -10.53 6.01
N ILE A 72 -5.66 -9.64 6.29
CA ILE A 72 -7.05 -9.74 5.84
C ILE A 72 -7.14 -9.81 4.31
N ALA A 73 -6.42 -8.95 3.58
CA ALA A 73 -6.44 -8.95 2.12
C ALA A 73 -5.92 -10.29 1.55
N ASN A 74 -4.84 -10.83 2.12
CA ASN A 74 -4.33 -12.15 1.74
C ASN A 74 -5.27 -13.31 2.15
N MET A 75 -6.01 -13.19 3.25
CA MET A 75 -7.00 -14.19 3.66
C MET A 75 -8.24 -14.16 2.76
N ILE A 76 -8.74 -12.98 2.39
CA ILE A 76 -9.81 -12.82 1.39
C ILE A 76 -9.38 -13.40 0.06
N LEU A 77 -8.16 -13.06 -0.41
CA LEU A 77 -7.60 -13.61 -1.64
C LEU A 77 -7.56 -15.15 -1.62
N ASN A 78 -7.28 -15.75 -0.47
CA ASN A 78 -7.24 -17.21 -0.35
C ASN A 78 -8.62 -17.89 -0.37
N GLU A 79 -9.67 -17.15 -0.02
CA GLU A 79 -11.04 -17.65 0.11
C GLU A 79 -11.94 -17.27 -1.08
N CYS A 80 -11.51 -16.30 -1.91
CA CYS A 80 -12.23 -15.89 -3.11
C CYS A 80 -12.31 -16.99 -4.17
N ASP A 81 -13.35 -16.93 -5.02
CA ASP A 81 -13.59 -17.88 -6.13
C ASP A 81 -13.40 -17.26 -7.52
N LEU A 82 -13.20 -15.94 -7.60
CA LEU A 82 -12.83 -15.23 -8.82
C LEU A 82 -11.93 -14.04 -8.48
N VAL A 83 -10.78 -13.93 -9.15
CA VAL A 83 -9.93 -12.75 -9.13
C VAL A 83 -10.02 -12.05 -10.47
N ILE A 84 -10.52 -10.82 -10.49
CA ILE A 84 -10.45 -9.93 -11.65
C ILE A 84 -9.33 -8.94 -11.41
N SER A 85 -8.20 -9.20 -12.04
CA SER A 85 -6.99 -8.39 -11.93
C SER A 85 -6.94 -7.36 -13.05
N VAL A 86 -6.90 -6.07 -12.70
CA VAL A 86 -6.90 -4.96 -13.68
C VAL A 86 -5.66 -4.10 -13.49
N GLY A 87 -4.82 -4.02 -14.52
CA GLY A 87 -3.63 -3.17 -14.53
C GLY A 87 -2.63 -3.53 -13.43
N ALA A 88 -2.59 -4.81 -13.05
CA ALA A 88 -1.69 -5.34 -12.04
C ALA A 88 -0.82 -6.42 -12.66
N ARG A 89 0.49 -6.17 -12.69
CA ARG A 89 1.47 -7.10 -13.23
C ARG A 89 1.45 -8.47 -12.56
N LEU A 90 0.95 -8.65 -11.33
CA LEU A 90 0.93 -9.90 -10.55
C LEU A 90 2.30 -10.57 -10.36
N GLY A 91 3.35 -9.77 -10.17
CA GLY A 91 4.72 -10.27 -10.02
C GLY A 91 4.97 -10.99 -8.68
N ILE A 92 6.23 -11.38 -8.46
CA ILE A 92 6.62 -12.25 -7.33
C ILE A 92 6.28 -11.70 -5.93
N ARG A 93 6.23 -10.37 -5.76
CA ARG A 93 5.82 -9.76 -4.47
C ARG A 93 4.32 -9.86 -4.22
N GLN A 94 3.51 -10.10 -5.25
CA GLN A 94 2.04 -10.22 -5.18
C GLN A 94 1.63 -11.70 -5.14
N VAL A 95 2.16 -12.52 -6.06
CA VAL A 95 1.84 -13.95 -6.21
C VAL A 95 2.65 -14.85 -5.26
N GLY A 96 3.81 -14.39 -4.80
CA GLY A 96 4.76 -15.21 -4.06
C GLY A 96 5.54 -16.18 -4.96
N ARG A 97 6.40 -17.01 -4.34
CA ARG A 97 7.27 -17.97 -5.05
C ARG A 97 6.52 -19.12 -5.72
N THR A 98 5.39 -19.53 -5.15
CA THR A 98 4.62 -20.71 -5.57
C THR A 98 3.28 -20.25 -6.14
N ALA A 99 3.20 -20.06 -7.45
CA ALA A 99 2.00 -19.56 -8.12
C ALA A 99 0.74 -20.40 -7.83
N LYS A 100 0.87 -21.72 -7.65
CA LYS A 100 -0.24 -22.62 -7.29
C LYS A 100 -0.95 -22.26 -5.98
N LYS A 101 -0.27 -21.55 -5.09
CA LYS A 101 -0.83 -21.11 -3.80
C LYS A 101 -1.44 -19.70 -3.87
N PHE A 102 -1.36 -19.01 -5.01
CA PHE A 102 -2.02 -17.74 -5.23
C PHE A 102 -3.51 -17.95 -5.52
N ALA A 103 -4.35 -17.39 -4.64
CA ALA A 103 -5.81 -17.46 -4.71
C ALA A 103 -6.32 -18.88 -5.00
N PRO A 104 -5.97 -19.91 -4.19
CA PRO A 104 -6.05 -21.32 -4.57
C PRO A 104 -7.45 -21.82 -4.98
N LYS A 105 -8.51 -21.11 -4.60
CA LYS A 105 -9.91 -21.43 -4.91
C LYS A 105 -10.49 -20.66 -6.10
N ALA A 106 -9.74 -19.68 -6.61
CA ALA A 106 -10.25 -18.72 -7.56
C ALA A 106 -9.87 -19.00 -9.01
N ASP A 107 -10.80 -18.78 -9.92
CA ASP A 107 -10.46 -18.49 -11.31
C ASP A 107 -9.77 -17.13 -11.42
N LEU A 108 -8.97 -16.95 -12.47
CA LEU A 108 -8.20 -15.72 -12.67
C LEU A 108 -8.50 -15.11 -14.03
N VAL A 109 -8.98 -13.86 -13.99
CA VAL A 109 -9.13 -12.98 -15.14
C VAL A 109 -8.10 -11.87 -15.01
N ARG A 110 -7.27 -11.66 -16.03
CA ARG A 110 -6.22 -10.65 -16.04
C ARG A 110 -6.41 -9.70 -17.20
N CYS A 111 -6.43 -8.41 -16.90
CA CYS A 111 -6.30 -7.33 -17.85
C CYS A 111 -4.96 -6.63 -17.64
N ASP A 112 -4.14 -6.59 -18.68
CA ASP A 112 -2.93 -5.78 -18.75
C ASP A 112 -2.72 -5.31 -20.19
N ILE A 113 -2.11 -4.14 -20.38
CA ILE A 113 -1.84 -3.60 -21.71
C ILE A 113 -0.59 -4.25 -22.32
N ASP A 114 0.33 -4.70 -21.47
CA ASP A 114 1.61 -5.28 -21.86
C ASP A 114 1.47 -6.79 -22.13
N GLU A 115 1.74 -7.20 -23.37
CA GLU A 115 1.73 -8.62 -23.75
C GLU A 115 2.75 -9.46 -22.98
N TYR A 116 3.89 -8.88 -22.59
CA TYR A 116 4.93 -9.60 -21.87
C TYR A 116 4.50 -9.92 -20.45
N GLU A 117 3.74 -9.04 -19.80
CA GLU A 117 3.15 -9.32 -18.50
C GLU A 117 2.07 -10.40 -18.60
N LEU A 118 1.36 -10.50 -19.74
CA LEU A 118 0.39 -11.56 -20.01
C LEU A 118 1.04 -12.85 -20.53
N SER A 119 2.28 -12.84 -21.02
CA SER A 119 2.95 -14.03 -21.55
C SER A 119 3.18 -15.10 -20.47
N ARG A 120 3.38 -14.67 -19.22
CA ARG A 120 3.56 -15.55 -18.06
C ARG A 120 2.22 -16.06 -17.52
N ASN A 121 2.11 -17.37 -17.35
CA ASN A 121 0.94 -18.00 -16.73
C ASN A 121 1.07 -17.97 -15.20
N ILE A 122 0.04 -17.47 -14.51
CA ILE A 122 -0.07 -17.59 -13.04
C ILE A 122 -0.94 -18.80 -12.70
N LYS A 123 -2.04 -18.98 -13.44
CA LYS A 123 -2.91 -20.18 -13.38
C LYS A 123 -3.03 -20.82 -14.75
N VAL A 124 -3.36 -22.11 -14.77
CA VAL A 124 -3.44 -22.92 -15.99
C VAL A 124 -4.50 -22.38 -16.95
N ASP A 125 -5.69 -22.07 -16.42
CA ASP A 125 -6.85 -21.66 -17.22
C ASP A 125 -7.18 -20.16 -17.02
N GLU A 126 -6.16 -19.32 -16.81
CA GLU A 126 -6.40 -17.88 -16.65
C GLU A 126 -6.88 -17.23 -17.95
N LYS A 127 -7.92 -16.40 -17.85
CA LYS A 127 -8.41 -15.59 -18.98
C LYS A 127 -7.59 -14.31 -19.06
N LYS A 128 -7.05 -14.01 -20.23
CA LYS A 128 -6.18 -12.86 -20.47
C LYS A 128 -6.82 -11.89 -21.43
N TYR A 129 -6.86 -10.62 -21.06
CA TYR A 129 -7.36 -9.51 -21.84
C TYR A 129 -6.19 -8.53 -22.04
N GLN A 130 -5.60 -8.56 -23.24
CA GLN A 130 -4.58 -7.58 -23.61
C GLN A 130 -5.26 -6.30 -24.07
N THR A 131 -5.55 -5.40 -23.13
CA THR A 131 -6.27 -4.16 -23.41
C THR A 131 -5.93 -3.11 -22.36
N ASP A 132 -6.21 -1.85 -22.71
CA ASP A 132 -6.09 -0.75 -21.76
C ASP A 132 -7.08 -0.95 -20.59
N ALA A 133 -6.61 -0.67 -19.38
CA ALA A 133 -7.41 -0.88 -18.17
C ALA A 133 -8.72 -0.07 -18.18
N ARG A 134 -8.76 1.11 -18.81
CA ARG A 134 -9.98 1.91 -18.96
C ARG A 134 -11.01 1.20 -19.81
N ASP A 135 -10.59 0.60 -20.92
CA ASP A 135 -11.51 -0.09 -21.82
C ASP A 135 -12.00 -1.40 -21.21
N PHE A 136 -11.15 -2.12 -20.46
CA PHE A 136 -11.61 -3.27 -19.68
C PHE A 136 -12.60 -2.89 -18.58
N MET A 137 -12.37 -1.78 -17.85
CA MET A 137 -13.33 -1.31 -16.85
C MET A 137 -14.67 -0.90 -17.47
N ARG A 138 -14.69 -0.34 -18.68
CA ARG A 138 -15.92 -0.09 -19.44
C ARG A 138 -16.67 -1.38 -19.76
N MET A 139 -15.96 -2.43 -20.15
CA MET A 139 -16.57 -3.75 -20.37
C MET A 139 -17.21 -4.28 -19.09
N LEU A 140 -16.49 -4.23 -17.95
CA LEU A 140 -17.03 -4.65 -16.66
C LEU A 140 -18.26 -3.86 -16.22
N LEU A 141 -18.27 -2.53 -16.43
CA LEU A 141 -19.41 -1.67 -16.10
C LEU A 141 -20.65 -1.97 -16.94
N ALA A 142 -20.45 -2.45 -18.18
CA ALA A 142 -21.52 -2.85 -19.08
C ALA A 142 -22.09 -4.24 -18.77
N GLU A 143 -21.40 -5.08 -18.00
CA GLU A 143 -21.95 -6.36 -17.56
C GLU A 143 -23.09 -6.18 -16.53
N ASP A 144 -24.07 -7.08 -16.60
CA ASP A 144 -25.10 -7.26 -15.59
C ASP A 144 -24.55 -8.15 -14.48
N VAL A 145 -24.00 -7.51 -13.45
CA VAL A 145 -23.30 -8.17 -12.35
C VAL A 145 -24.21 -8.17 -11.13
N ALA A 146 -24.35 -9.33 -10.49
CA ALA A 146 -25.12 -9.49 -9.26
C ALA A 146 -24.59 -8.59 -8.13
N ASP A 147 -25.43 -8.36 -7.12
CA ASP A 147 -25.01 -7.68 -5.90
C ASP A 147 -24.24 -8.64 -4.96
N TYR A 148 -23.05 -8.22 -4.53
CA TYR A 148 -22.17 -8.97 -3.63
C TYR A 148 -22.11 -8.37 -2.22
N SER A 149 -23.16 -7.68 -1.77
CA SER A 149 -23.22 -7.06 -0.43
C SER A 149 -22.95 -8.05 0.71
N ALA A 150 -23.50 -9.27 0.61
CA ALA A 150 -23.28 -10.30 1.61
C ALA A 150 -21.79 -10.69 1.72
N TRP A 151 -21.11 -10.85 0.58
CA TRP A 151 -19.68 -11.16 0.53
C TRP A 151 -18.83 -10.00 1.06
N LYS A 152 -19.14 -8.76 0.67
CA LYS A 152 -18.48 -7.56 1.22
C LYS A 152 -18.64 -7.44 2.72
N ALA A 153 -19.84 -7.69 3.25
CA ALA A 153 -20.11 -7.66 4.67
C ALA A 153 -19.26 -8.69 5.44
N GLN A 154 -19.12 -9.91 4.90
CA GLN A 154 -18.24 -10.94 5.48
C GLN A 154 -16.77 -10.50 5.48
N CYS A 155 -16.28 -9.90 4.38
CA CYS A 155 -14.92 -9.36 4.29
C CYS A 155 -14.67 -8.27 5.34
N LEU A 156 -15.63 -7.37 5.57
CA LEU A 156 -15.53 -6.31 6.57
C LEU A 156 -15.67 -6.82 8.00
N GLU A 157 -16.52 -7.82 8.26
CA GLU A 157 -16.62 -8.54 9.55
C GLU A 157 -15.28 -9.18 9.90
N ALA A 158 -14.68 -9.89 8.93
CA ALA A 158 -13.36 -10.50 9.07
C ALA A 158 -12.24 -9.46 9.29
N LYS A 159 -12.28 -8.33 8.57
CA LYS A 159 -11.33 -7.22 8.75
C LYS A 159 -11.38 -6.68 10.17
N LYS A 160 -12.58 -6.44 10.71
CA LYS A 160 -12.78 -5.89 12.05
C LYS A 160 -12.20 -6.81 13.14
N ILE A 161 -12.32 -8.12 13.00
CA ILE A 161 -11.73 -9.09 13.95
C ILE A 161 -10.20 -8.97 13.98
N LEU A 162 -9.56 -8.62 12.86
CA LEU A 162 -8.11 -8.58 12.72
C LEU A 162 -7.50 -7.20 12.98
N GLU A 163 -8.30 -6.18 13.28
CA GLU A 163 -7.90 -4.77 13.30
C GLU A 163 -6.70 -4.50 14.22
N ASP A 164 -6.62 -5.19 15.37
CA ASP A 164 -5.59 -4.95 16.39
C ASP A 164 -4.43 -5.97 16.40
N TYR A 165 -4.44 -7.00 15.55
CA TYR A 165 -3.47 -8.11 15.63
C TYR A 165 -2.12 -7.83 14.96
N ASP A 166 -2.10 -6.89 14.04
CA ASP A 166 -1.00 -6.71 13.09
C ASP A 166 -0.39 -5.29 13.17
N LYS A 167 -0.57 -4.60 14.30
CA LYS A 167 -0.09 -3.23 14.52
C LYS A 167 1.32 -3.22 15.14
N GLN A 168 2.26 -2.56 14.47
CA GLN A 168 3.59 -2.25 14.99
C GLN A 168 3.71 -0.74 15.28
N PRO A 169 4.72 -0.29 16.05
CA PRO A 169 4.96 1.14 16.30
C PRO A 169 4.95 2.00 15.03
N GLY A 170 5.52 1.50 13.93
CA GLY A 170 5.47 2.18 12.64
C GLY A 170 4.07 2.27 12.02
N ASN A 171 3.23 1.23 12.15
CA ASN A 171 1.83 1.28 11.72
C ASN A 171 1.05 2.32 12.52
N MET A 172 1.22 2.34 13.85
CA MET A 172 0.55 3.31 14.72
C MET A 172 0.96 4.75 14.41
N ALA A 173 2.25 5.01 14.14
CA ALA A 173 2.72 6.32 13.70
C ALA A 173 2.12 6.73 12.35
N VAL A 174 1.99 5.80 11.39
CA VAL A 174 1.34 6.06 10.11
C VAL A 174 -0.16 6.33 10.26
N GLU A 175 -0.87 5.55 11.09
CA GLU A 175 -2.29 5.78 11.41
C GLU A 175 -2.48 7.18 12.03
N LYS A 176 -1.56 7.59 12.92
CA LYS A 176 -1.56 8.92 13.51
C LYS A 176 -1.36 10.01 12.46
N ILE A 177 -0.38 9.88 11.57
CA ILE A 177 -0.18 10.79 10.44
C ILE A 177 -1.47 10.88 9.61
N ALA A 178 -2.04 9.73 9.19
CA ALA A 178 -3.24 9.65 8.37
C ALA A 178 -4.44 10.39 9.00
N SER A 179 -4.60 10.28 10.33
CA SER A 179 -5.67 10.94 11.06
C SER A 179 -5.65 12.47 10.94
N LEU A 180 -4.46 13.05 10.79
CA LEU A 180 -4.20 14.49 10.71
C LEU A 180 -4.20 15.02 9.27
N LEU A 181 -4.20 14.13 8.26
CA LEU A 181 -4.25 14.54 6.86
C LEU A 181 -5.66 15.06 6.50
N PRO A 182 -5.73 16.06 5.60
CA PRO A 182 -6.99 16.49 5.01
C PRO A 182 -7.55 15.40 4.08
N PRO A 183 -8.81 15.51 3.63
CA PRO A 183 -9.31 14.70 2.53
C PRO A 183 -8.49 14.87 1.26
N ASP A 184 -8.41 13.80 0.47
CA ASP A 184 -7.72 13.71 -0.82
C ASP A 184 -6.25 14.22 -0.81
N PRO A 185 -5.41 13.84 0.17
CA PRO A 185 -4.04 14.33 0.23
C PRO A 185 -3.16 13.65 -0.83
N VAL A 186 -2.04 14.27 -1.17
CA VAL A 186 -0.97 13.64 -1.96
C VAL A 186 0.22 13.33 -1.06
N VAL A 187 0.49 12.04 -0.91
CA VAL A 187 1.53 11.52 -0.01
C VAL A 187 2.60 10.80 -0.83
N SER A 188 3.85 11.21 -0.66
CA SER A 188 5.01 10.50 -1.19
C SER A 188 5.66 9.66 -0.11
N VAL A 189 6.05 8.44 -0.47
CA VAL A 189 6.58 7.46 0.50
C VAL A 189 7.93 6.96 0.02
N ASP A 190 8.92 7.02 0.92
CA ASP A 190 10.27 6.51 0.66
C ASP A 190 10.32 4.97 0.75
N VAL A 191 11.51 4.36 0.64
CA VAL A 191 11.69 2.91 0.58
C VAL A 191 12.32 2.39 1.87
N GLY A 192 11.65 1.40 2.49
CA GLY A 192 12.08 0.84 3.76
C GLY A 192 10.93 0.16 4.49
N MET A 193 11.05 0.03 5.83
CA MET A 193 9.92 -0.42 6.65
C MET A 193 8.78 0.60 6.62
N ASN A 194 9.11 1.89 6.61
CA ASN A 194 8.16 3.00 6.42
C ASN A 194 7.27 2.79 5.20
N GLN A 195 7.83 2.31 4.07
CA GLN A 195 7.07 2.00 2.86
C GLN A 195 5.95 1.00 3.12
N CYS A 196 6.27 -0.06 3.86
CA CYS A 196 5.34 -1.15 4.09
C CYS A 196 4.33 -0.77 5.17
N TRP A 197 4.75 -0.07 6.23
CA TRP A 197 3.81 0.50 7.21
C TRP A 197 2.84 1.50 6.55
N CYS A 198 3.31 2.35 5.64
CA CYS A 198 2.44 3.22 4.86
C CYS A 198 1.46 2.42 4.00
N ALA A 199 1.95 1.45 3.22
CA ALA A 199 1.07 0.64 2.37
C ALA A 199 0.02 -0.15 3.19
N GLN A 200 0.33 -0.53 4.43
CA GLN A 200 -0.56 -1.29 5.32
C GLN A 200 -1.58 -0.41 6.06
N SER A 201 -1.22 0.82 6.40
CA SER A 201 -1.94 1.62 7.42
C SER A 201 -2.26 3.06 7.01
N LEU A 202 -1.72 3.59 5.91
CA LEU A 202 -2.02 4.93 5.43
C LEU A 202 -3.37 4.93 4.70
N VAL A 203 -4.45 5.11 5.47
CA VAL A 203 -5.81 5.21 4.94
C VAL A 203 -6.18 6.67 4.74
N LEU A 204 -6.40 7.06 3.50
CA LEU A 204 -6.80 8.40 3.10
C LEU A 204 -8.32 8.57 3.24
N LYS A 205 -8.74 9.80 3.55
CA LYS A 205 -10.14 10.24 3.49
C LYS A 205 -10.43 10.69 2.05
N GLY A 206 -11.57 10.30 1.48
CA GLY A 206 -11.90 10.62 0.09
C GLY A 206 -11.32 9.68 -0.97
N TYR A 207 -11.55 10.01 -2.23
CA TYR A 207 -11.34 9.13 -3.39
C TYR A 207 -10.34 9.65 -4.43
N LYS A 208 -9.87 10.90 -4.30
CA LYS A 208 -8.99 11.59 -5.26
C LYS A 208 -7.55 11.68 -4.78
N GLY A 209 -7.29 11.39 -3.50
CA GLY A 209 -5.94 11.37 -2.92
C GLY A 209 -4.98 10.42 -3.65
N ARG A 210 -3.68 10.64 -3.44
CA ARG A 210 -2.60 9.89 -4.08
C ARG A 210 -1.58 9.41 -3.06
N ILE A 211 -1.03 8.22 -3.31
CA ILE A 211 0.12 7.68 -2.57
C ILE A 211 1.19 7.27 -3.58
N HIS A 212 2.30 7.99 -3.63
CA HIS A 212 3.42 7.70 -4.52
C HIS A 212 4.42 6.75 -3.84
N ILE A 213 4.55 5.54 -4.37
CA ILE A 213 5.42 4.49 -3.83
C ILE A 213 6.37 3.96 -4.92
N SER A 214 7.67 3.96 -4.66
CA SER A 214 8.66 3.25 -5.49
C SER A 214 8.69 1.76 -5.16
N GLY A 215 7.70 1.00 -5.65
CA GLY A 215 7.60 -0.45 -5.36
C GLY A 215 8.37 -1.37 -6.32
N GLY A 216 8.59 -0.94 -7.57
CA GLY A 216 9.23 -1.73 -8.62
C GLY A 216 10.73 -1.86 -8.42
N TYR A 217 11.46 -0.76 -8.63
CA TYR A 217 12.90 -0.69 -8.41
C TYR A 217 13.27 -0.60 -6.92
N GLY A 218 12.51 0.18 -6.14
CA GLY A 218 12.76 0.31 -4.70
C GLY A 218 13.92 1.24 -4.37
N THR A 219 13.98 2.41 -5.01
CA THR A 219 15.02 3.43 -4.78
C THR A 219 14.80 4.16 -3.45
N MET A 220 15.71 4.00 -2.49
CA MET A 220 15.75 4.85 -1.29
C MET A 220 16.04 6.31 -1.67
N GLY A 221 15.46 7.26 -0.94
CA GLY A 221 15.62 8.70 -1.22
C GLY A 221 14.66 9.26 -2.25
N CYS A 222 13.69 8.49 -2.73
CA CYS A 222 12.70 8.97 -3.69
C CYS A 222 11.59 9.82 -3.04
N GLY A 223 11.36 9.69 -1.72
CA GLY A 223 10.22 10.30 -1.02
C GLY A 223 10.20 11.82 -1.12
N LEU A 224 11.31 12.48 -0.79
CA LEU A 224 11.41 13.95 -0.84
C LEU A 224 11.33 14.49 -2.28
N PRO A 225 12.08 13.97 -3.27
CA PRO A 225 11.93 14.36 -4.67
C PRO A 225 10.52 14.13 -5.24
N TYR A 226 9.85 13.02 -4.88
CA TYR A 226 8.45 12.78 -5.28
C TYR A 226 7.50 13.82 -4.68
N ALA A 227 7.71 14.22 -3.42
CA ALA A 227 6.90 15.26 -2.78
C ALA A 227 7.11 16.63 -3.44
N ILE A 228 8.36 16.96 -3.81
CA ILE A 228 8.69 18.20 -4.55
C ILE A 228 7.97 18.21 -5.90
N GLY A 229 8.13 17.15 -6.70
CA GLY A 229 7.47 17.05 -8.01
C GLY A 229 5.95 17.08 -7.91
N SER A 230 5.37 16.40 -6.91
CA SER A 230 3.93 16.40 -6.66
C SER A 230 3.44 17.81 -6.31
N CYS A 231 4.10 18.47 -5.36
CA CYS A 231 3.78 19.84 -4.92
C CYS A 231 3.77 20.82 -6.11
N ILE A 232 4.83 20.80 -6.92
CA ILE A 232 4.94 21.65 -8.12
C ILE A 232 3.84 21.33 -9.14
N SER A 233 3.58 20.04 -9.40
CA SER A 233 2.55 19.63 -10.36
C SER A 233 1.13 20.04 -9.98
N MET A 234 0.89 20.25 -8.68
CA MET A 234 -0.38 20.71 -8.13
C MET A 234 -0.45 22.22 -7.94
N GLY A 235 0.50 22.99 -8.49
CA GLY A 235 0.53 24.44 -8.35
C GLY A 235 0.93 24.90 -6.94
N SER A 236 1.93 24.24 -6.36
CA SER A 236 2.46 24.52 -5.01
C SER A 236 1.45 24.33 -3.88
N GLN A 237 0.55 23.35 -4.03
CA GLN A 237 -0.33 22.90 -2.95
C GLN A 237 0.43 21.99 -1.97
N VAL A 238 -0.09 21.87 -0.74
CA VAL A 238 0.50 21.04 0.33
C VAL A 238 0.70 19.61 -0.16
N SER A 239 1.92 19.09 0.00
CA SER A 239 2.27 17.70 -0.26
C SER A 239 2.90 17.08 0.99
N TYR A 240 2.64 15.81 1.22
CA TYR A 240 3.12 15.10 2.40
C TYR A 240 4.21 14.10 2.00
N CYS A 241 5.24 13.94 2.82
CA CYS A 241 6.34 13.00 2.59
C CYS A 241 6.52 12.12 3.84
N VAL A 242 6.39 10.81 3.70
CA VAL A 242 6.70 9.85 4.78
C VAL A 242 7.95 9.07 4.42
N THR A 243 9.02 9.27 5.17
CA THR A 243 10.35 8.70 4.89
C THR A 243 10.91 7.96 6.09
N GLY A 244 11.82 7.02 5.84
CA GLY A 244 12.73 6.53 6.88
C GLY A 244 13.91 7.48 7.05
N ASP A 245 14.63 7.33 8.15
CA ASP A 245 15.88 8.01 8.47
C ASP A 245 16.95 7.79 7.38
N GLY A 246 17.22 6.53 7.01
CA GLY A 246 18.20 6.22 5.97
C GLY A 246 17.75 6.64 4.57
N GLY A 247 16.44 6.65 4.32
CA GLY A 247 15.86 7.12 3.06
C GLY A 247 16.07 8.60 2.85
N LEU A 248 15.76 9.43 3.86
CA LEU A 248 15.91 10.88 3.75
C LEU A 248 17.35 11.31 3.47
N GLN A 249 18.33 10.65 4.10
CA GLN A 249 19.75 10.94 3.94
C GLN A 249 20.23 10.89 2.48
N MET A 250 19.64 10.04 1.64
CA MET A 250 20.06 9.85 0.25
C MET A 250 19.93 11.12 -0.60
N ASN A 251 18.90 11.94 -0.33
CA ASN A 251 18.62 13.18 -1.07
C ASN A 251 18.26 14.34 -0.13
N ILE A 252 18.88 14.41 1.05
CA ILE A 252 18.55 15.42 2.06
C ILE A 252 18.93 16.84 1.62
N GLN A 253 19.85 16.98 0.65
CA GLN A 253 20.19 18.27 0.04
C GLN A 253 19.00 18.95 -0.64
N GLU A 254 17.96 18.20 -1.02
CA GLU A 254 16.75 18.76 -1.65
C GLU A 254 15.89 19.58 -0.67
N LEU A 255 16.21 19.59 0.62
CA LEU A 255 15.67 20.58 1.55
C LEU A 255 15.99 22.02 1.10
N GLU A 256 17.11 22.23 0.41
CA GLU A 256 17.42 23.50 -0.27
C GLU A 256 16.33 23.86 -1.29
N THR A 257 15.99 22.92 -2.17
CA THR A 257 14.94 23.09 -3.19
C THR A 257 13.60 23.42 -2.53
N VAL A 258 13.22 22.69 -1.47
CA VAL A 258 11.99 22.98 -0.70
C VAL A 258 11.97 24.41 -0.17
N LYS A 259 13.10 24.88 0.38
CA LYS A 259 13.20 26.23 0.93
C LYS A 259 13.18 27.30 -0.16
N ARG A 260 14.01 27.14 -1.19
CA ARG A 260 14.21 28.12 -2.26
C ARG A 260 12.94 28.36 -3.07
N GLU A 261 12.17 27.31 -3.33
CA GLU A 261 10.90 27.36 -4.05
C GLU A 261 9.69 27.60 -3.12
N ASN A 262 9.91 27.73 -1.81
CA ASN A 262 8.87 27.89 -0.79
C ASN A 262 7.75 26.85 -0.88
N LEU A 263 8.13 25.57 -1.03
CA LEU A 263 7.17 24.49 -1.24
C LEU A 263 6.57 24.04 0.11
N PRO A 264 5.23 23.98 0.26
CA PRO A 264 4.57 23.58 1.50
C PRO A 264 4.62 22.06 1.74
N ILE A 265 5.82 21.49 1.83
CA ILE A 265 6.01 20.05 2.02
C ILE A 265 6.09 19.71 3.52
N LYS A 266 5.27 18.75 3.94
CA LYS A 266 5.26 18.23 5.32
C LYS A 266 6.03 16.92 5.36
N ILE A 267 7.18 16.90 6.02
CA ILE A 267 8.11 15.77 6.02
C ILE A 267 7.98 15.04 7.37
N PHE A 268 7.57 13.78 7.33
CA PHE A 268 7.50 12.89 8.49
C PHE A 268 8.60 11.83 8.38
N ILE A 269 9.56 11.86 9.29
CA ILE A 269 10.59 10.83 9.39
C ILE A 269 10.16 9.80 10.42
N LEU A 270 10.00 8.56 9.98
CA LEU A 270 9.84 7.41 10.86
C LEU A 270 11.23 6.89 11.26
N ASN A 271 11.77 7.43 12.35
CA ASN A 271 13.17 7.29 12.74
C ASN A 271 13.36 6.14 13.75
N ASN A 272 13.62 4.95 13.24
CA ASN A 272 13.97 3.78 14.06
C ASN A 272 15.49 3.60 14.22
N ARG A 273 16.32 4.50 13.68
CA ARG A 273 17.79 4.48 13.77
C ARG A 273 18.44 3.19 13.28
N VAL A 274 17.78 2.50 12.35
CA VAL A 274 18.30 1.28 11.71
C VAL A 274 17.86 1.22 10.26
N LEU A 275 18.64 0.55 9.40
CA LEU A 275 18.19 0.17 8.06
C LEU A 275 17.24 -1.04 8.16
N GLY A 276 16.03 -0.77 8.66
CA GLY A 276 15.12 -1.76 9.26
C GLY A 276 14.84 -3.00 8.44
N LYS A 277 14.58 -2.88 7.13
CA LYS A 277 14.32 -4.06 6.29
C LYS A 277 15.54 -4.97 6.17
N ILE A 278 16.74 -4.39 6.09
CA ILE A 278 17.99 -5.13 5.94
C ILE A 278 18.37 -5.75 7.28
N SER A 279 18.28 -4.98 8.38
CA SER A 279 18.57 -5.49 9.71
C SER A 279 17.59 -6.59 10.13
N GLU A 280 16.31 -6.51 9.76
CA GLU A 280 15.34 -7.59 10.04
C GLU A 280 15.71 -8.89 9.31
N THR A 281 16.16 -8.83 8.06
CA THR A 281 16.71 -10.01 7.36
C THR A 281 17.98 -10.53 8.04
N GLN A 282 18.90 -9.65 8.46
CA GLN A 282 20.11 -10.04 9.18
C GLN A 282 19.80 -10.73 10.52
N HIS A 283 18.80 -10.23 11.26
CA HIS A 283 18.31 -10.84 12.49
C HIS A 283 17.76 -12.25 12.23
N LEU A 284 16.82 -12.38 11.29
CA LEU A 284 16.07 -13.63 11.07
C LEU A 284 16.86 -14.71 10.32
N GLU A 285 17.69 -14.33 9.36
CA GLU A 285 18.33 -15.27 8.42
C GLU A 285 19.85 -15.40 8.65
N HIS A 286 20.46 -14.45 9.37
CA HIS A 286 21.90 -14.40 9.57
C HIS A 286 22.33 -14.36 11.04
N LYS A 287 21.47 -14.76 11.98
CA LYS A 287 21.79 -14.88 13.42
C LYS A 287 22.38 -13.60 13.99
N ASP A 288 21.68 -12.48 13.80
CA ASP A 288 22.10 -11.15 14.30
C ASP A 288 23.44 -10.64 13.75
N ARG A 289 23.88 -11.14 12.59
CA ARG A 289 25.05 -10.60 11.89
C ARG A 289 24.70 -9.31 11.16
N PHE A 290 24.65 -8.21 11.91
CA PHE A 290 24.44 -6.87 11.36
C PHE A 290 25.71 -6.33 10.68
N ALA A 291 25.54 -5.75 9.49
CA ALA A 291 26.62 -5.14 8.72
C ALA A 291 26.17 -3.75 8.24
N ASN A 292 26.60 -2.69 8.94
CA ASN A 292 26.30 -1.29 8.67
C ASN A 292 24.80 -0.97 8.57
N THR A 293 23.98 -1.59 9.42
CA THR A 293 22.52 -1.43 9.43
C THR A 293 21.97 -1.02 10.80
N THR A 294 22.80 -1.07 11.85
CA THR A 294 22.47 -0.76 13.24
C THR A 294 23.58 0.07 13.88
N ALA A 295 23.29 0.73 15.01
CA ALA A 295 24.29 1.50 15.76
C ALA A 295 25.54 0.67 16.09
N GLY A 296 25.36 -0.55 16.60
CA GLY A 296 26.46 -1.47 16.92
C GLY A 296 27.27 -1.96 15.71
N SER A 297 26.74 -1.81 14.50
CA SER A 297 27.43 -2.17 13.25
C SER A 297 27.87 -0.95 12.43
N GLY A 298 27.82 0.26 13.02
CA GLY A 298 28.36 1.49 12.43
C GLY A 298 27.36 2.37 11.66
N TYR A 299 26.07 2.04 11.67
CA TYR A 299 25.04 2.93 11.13
C TYR A 299 24.68 4.01 12.15
N THR A 300 24.74 5.28 11.74
CA THR A 300 24.40 6.43 12.59
C THR A 300 23.40 7.34 11.89
N VAL A 301 22.66 8.10 12.68
CA VAL A 301 21.62 9.01 12.20
C VAL A 301 21.88 10.40 12.78
N PRO A 302 21.88 11.48 11.97
CA PRO A 302 22.10 12.82 12.49
C PRO A 302 20.82 13.42 13.10
N ALA A 303 20.96 14.58 13.73
CA ALA A 303 19.84 15.36 14.22
C ALA A 303 19.12 16.05 13.05
N PHE A 304 18.05 15.43 12.54
CA PHE A 304 17.32 15.91 11.36
C PHE A 304 16.62 17.26 11.59
N ASP A 305 16.16 17.52 12.81
CA ASP A 305 15.61 18.80 13.24
C ASP A 305 16.61 19.94 13.01
N ARG A 306 17.85 19.76 13.48
CA ARG A 306 18.93 20.76 13.29
C ARG A 306 19.34 20.92 11.84
N ILE A 307 19.33 19.83 11.06
CA ILE A 307 19.62 19.90 9.62
C ILE A 307 18.54 20.71 8.89
N ALA A 308 17.26 20.47 9.19
CA ALA A 308 16.17 21.22 8.60
C ALA A 308 16.24 22.72 8.97
N GLU A 309 16.54 23.03 10.24
CA GLU A 309 16.77 24.42 10.69
C GLU A 309 17.92 25.09 9.92
N ALA A 310 19.01 24.36 9.63
CA ALA A 310 20.12 24.88 8.83
C ALA A 310 19.72 25.22 7.38
N TYR A 311 18.74 24.51 6.80
CA TYR A 311 18.10 24.87 5.53
C TYR A 311 16.99 25.92 5.68
N GLY A 312 16.71 26.43 6.88
CA GLY A 312 15.67 27.42 7.12
C GLY A 312 14.25 26.85 7.09
N ILE A 313 14.09 25.55 7.36
CA ILE A 313 12.81 24.85 7.50
C ILE A 313 12.56 24.57 8.97
N ARG A 314 11.39 24.96 9.49
CA ARG A 314 11.04 24.67 10.88
C ARG A 314 10.94 23.15 11.09
N ALA A 315 11.43 22.68 12.22
CA ALA A 315 11.44 21.27 12.51
C ALA A 315 11.24 20.99 13.98
N VAL A 316 10.85 19.76 14.29
CA VAL A 316 10.76 19.28 15.67
C VAL A 316 11.14 17.81 15.73
N LYS A 317 11.95 17.47 16.74
CA LYS A 317 12.13 16.10 17.20
C LYS A 317 11.12 15.79 18.29
N LEU A 318 10.24 14.84 18.03
CA LEU A 318 9.19 14.43 18.95
C LEU A 318 9.69 13.39 19.96
N ASN A 319 8.96 13.20 21.05
CA ASN A 319 9.17 12.08 21.98
C ASN A 319 8.35 10.85 21.60
N SER A 320 7.20 11.04 20.95
CA SER A 320 6.35 9.99 20.39
C SER A 320 5.49 10.55 19.25
N TYR A 321 4.89 9.67 18.45
CA TYR A 321 3.97 10.09 17.37
C TYR A 321 2.71 10.80 17.90
N ASP A 322 2.32 10.59 19.17
CA ASP A 322 1.15 11.25 19.77
C ASP A 322 1.30 12.77 19.84
N GLU A 323 2.54 13.27 19.94
CA GLU A 323 2.80 14.70 20.01
C GLU A 323 2.48 15.44 18.71
N LEU A 324 2.24 14.72 17.59
CA LEU A 324 1.83 15.32 16.32
C LEU A 324 0.55 16.17 16.44
N ASP A 325 -0.36 15.86 17.37
CA ASP A 325 -1.58 16.66 17.58
C ASP A 325 -1.26 18.12 17.94
N ARG A 326 -0.18 18.34 18.69
CA ARG A 326 0.26 19.69 19.10
C ARG A 326 0.71 20.52 17.89
N TYR A 327 0.99 19.87 16.77
CA TYR A 327 1.47 20.47 15.53
C TYR A 327 0.44 20.38 14.39
N ALA A 328 -0.84 20.12 14.68
CA ALA A 328 -1.89 20.08 13.68
C ALA A 328 -1.94 21.36 12.80
N SER A 329 -1.65 22.53 13.38
CA SER A 329 -1.54 23.79 12.64
C SER A 329 -0.38 23.79 11.63
N TRP A 330 0.77 23.22 11.98
CA TRP A 330 1.92 23.11 11.07
C TRP A 330 1.66 22.15 9.92
N ILE A 331 0.90 21.08 10.18
CA ILE A 331 0.53 20.08 9.18
C ILE A 331 -0.46 20.67 8.15
N ALA A 332 -1.29 21.64 8.57
CA ALA A 332 -2.35 22.23 7.75
C ALA A 332 -1.96 23.53 7.02
N ASP A 333 -0.97 24.29 7.53
CA ASP A 333 -0.58 25.58 6.92
C ASP A 333 0.23 25.41 5.61
N ASN A 334 0.69 26.53 5.04
CA ASN A 334 1.45 26.55 3.79
C ASN A 334 2.98 26.69 3.98
N GLU A 335 3.52 26.36 5.16
CA GLU A 335 4.96 26.44 5.43
C GLU A 335 5.59 25.05 5.45
N PRO A 336 6.77 24.82 4.85
CA PRO A 336 7.45 23.53 4.97
C PRO A 336 7.76 23.21 6.43
N CYS A 337 7.70 21.92 6.79
CA CYS A 337 8.11 21.48 8.12
C CYS A 337 8.62 20.04 8.12
N LEU A 338 9.42 19.72 9.13
CA LEU A 338 9.97 18.40 9.36
C LEU A 338 9.64 17.90 10.77
N PHE A 339 9.12 16.68 10.85
CA PHE A 339 8.83 15.96 12.08
C PHE A 339 9.74 14.74 12.17
N ASP A 340 10.67 14.74 13.12
CA ASP A 340 11.47 13.56 13.46
C ASP A 340 10.72 12.73 14.52
N ILE A 341 10.11 11.63 14.09
CA ILE A 341 9.26 10.76 14.90
C ILE A 341 10.08 9.55 15.36
N PRO A 342 10.44 9.44 16.64
CA PRO A 342 11.23 8.32 17.13
C PRO A 342 10.42 7.02 17.10
N LEU A 343 11.05 5.95 16.65
CA LEU A 343 10.54 4.59 16.73
C LEU A 343 11.54 3.67 17.45
N PRO A 344 11.08 2.58 18.06
CA PRO A 344 11.97 1.57 18.62
C PRO A 344 12.87 0.95 17.54
N GLU A 345 14.15 0.73 17.84
CA GLU A 345 15.12 0.13 16.90
C GLU A 345 14.75 -1.31 16.51
N ASN A 346 14.04 -2.01 17.39
CA ASN A 346 13.53 -3.37 17.17
C ASN A 346 12.13 -3.41 16.54
N SER A 347 11.67 -2.30 15.95
CA SER A 347 10.41 -2.26 15.20
C SER A 347 10.41 -3.32 14.10
N ARG A 348 9.29 -4.04 13.98
CA ARG A 348 9.15 -5.15 13.03
C ARG A 348 8.26 -4.79 11.86
N LEU A 349 8.35 -5.59 10.81
CA LEU A 349 7.43 -5.54 9.69
C LEU A 349 6.51 -6.76 9.69
N THR A 350 5.29 -6.56 10.18
CA THR A 350 4.25 -7.58 10.27
C THR A 350 2.90 -6.98 9.85
N PRO A 351 2.02 -7.75 9.19
CA PRO A 351 2.20 -9.13 8.82
C PRO A 351 3.08 -9.25 7.57
N LYS A 352 3.73 -10.39 7.40
CA LYS A 352 4.43 -10.74 6.17
C LYS A 352 4.31 -12.22 5.87
N ILE A 353 4.25 -12.55 4.58
CA ILE A 353 4.22 -13.92 4.10
C ILE A 353 5.65 -14.43 4.04
N LYS A 354 5.94 -15.53 4.75
CA LYS A 354 7.21 -16.23 4.63
C LYS A 354 7.33 -16.81 3.22
N PHE A 355 8.39 -16.45 2.50
CA PHE A 355 8.49 -16.64 1.06
C PHE A 355 8.44 -18.11 0.62
N GLU A 356 9.01 -19.02 1.42
CA GLU A 356 9.09 -20.45 1.11
C GLU A 356 7.79 -21.18 1.42
N THR A 357 7.16 -20.85 2.55
CA THR A 357 5.99 -21.59 3.04
C THR A 357 4.67 -20.96 2.61
N GLN A 358 4.70 -19.67 2.29
CA GLN A 358 3.55 -18.79 2.12
C GLN A 358 2.63 -18.68 3.34
N ILE A 359 3.19 -18.90 4.53
CA ILE A 359 2.49 -18.70 5.80
C ILE A 359 2.58 -17.23 6.18
N ILE A 360 1.45 -16.61 6.53
CA ILE A 360 1.40 -15.25 7.05
C ILE A 360 1.94 -15.25 8.49
N ARG A 361 2.93 -14.40 8.76
CA ARG A 361 3.59 -14.23 10.06
C ARG A 361 3.33 -12.83 10.63
N PRO A 362 3.20 -12.69 11.96
CA PRO A 362 3.23 -13.75 12.97
C PRO A 362 2.02 -14.70 12.82
N GLU A 363 2.14 -15.92 13.31
CA GLU A 363 0.95 -16.77 13.43
C GLU A 363 0.05 -16.18 14.51
N LEU A 364 -1.26 -16.18 14.28
CA LEU A 364 -2.25 -15.80 15.27
C LEU A 364 -2.78 -17.07 15.96
N ASP A 365 -3.49 -16.89 17.07
CA ASP A 365 -4.22 -17.97 17.72
C ASP A 365 -5.12 -18.72 16.71
N ASN A 366 -5.08 -20.05 16.75
CA ASN A 366 -5.91 -20.92 15.92
C ASN A 366 -7.40 -20.59 16.03
N ALA A 367 -7.89 -20.16 17.19
CA ALA A 367 -9.28 -19.76 17.38
C ALA A 367 -9.62 -18.51 16.54
N VAL A 368 -8.72 -17.52 16.52
CA VAL A 368 -8.87 -16.28 15.73
C VAL A 368 -8.85 -16.61 14.24
N VAL A 369 -7.85 -17.38 13.80
CA VAL A 369 -7.72 -17.78 12.39
C VAL A 369 -8.94 -18.59 11.93
N SER A 370 -9.40 -19.54 12.75
CA SER A 370 -10.57 -20.36 12.43
C SER A 370 -11.85 -19.55 12.38
N ASN A 371 -12.02 -18.57 13.27
CA ASN A 371 -13.17 -17.67 13.24
C ASN A 371 -13.22 -16.85 11.95
N VAL A 372 -12.09 -16.23 11.56
CA VAL A 372 -12.00 -15.45 10.31
C VAL A 372 -12.24 -16.34 9.09
N LYS A 373 -11.62 -17.53 9.04
CA LYS A 373 -11.86 -18.48 7.94
C LYS A 373 -13.31 -18.94 7.86
N ARG A 374 -13.96 -19.17 9.00
CA ARG A 374 -15.39 -19.52 9.04
C ARG A 374 -16.22 -18.39 8.44
N ILE A 375 -15.94 -17.13 8.77
CA ILE A 375 -16.66 -15.95 8.24
C ILE A 375 -16.47 -15.83 6.72
N LEU A 376 -15.23 -15.89 6.25
CA LEU A 376 -14.91 -15.82 4.82
C LEU A 376 -15.37 -17.08 4.05
N GLY A 377 -15.58 -18.18 4.76
CA GLY A 377 -16.01 -19.48 4.24
C GLY A 377 -17.53 -19.67 4.18
N ARG A 378 -18.31 -18.83 4.87
CA ARG A 378 -19.79 -18.78 4.76
C ARG A 378 -20.21 -18.58 3.31
#